data_AF-A0A371H9G1-F1
#
_entry.id   AF-A0A371H9G1-F1
#
_cell.length_a   1.000
_cell.length_b   1.000
_cell.length_c   1.000
_cell.angle_alpha   90.00
_cell.angle_beta   90.00
_cell.angle_gamma   90.00
#
_symmetry.space_group_name_H-M   'P 1'
#
loop_
_entity.id
_entity.type
_entity.pdbx_description
1 polymer ?
#
loop_
_entity_poly.entity_id
_entity_poly.type
_entity_poly.pdbx_seq_one_letter_code
_entity_poly.pdbx_strand_id
1 'polypeptide(L)' 'MATYIYDDKENLTRVALSWYVRLERGHVKTWRDLAKAFLKQYKYNEDIAPDRSRLYNMIKRE' A
#
# COMPACT_ATOMS: atom_id res chain seq x y z
N MET A 1 11.29 -14.03 13.81
CA MET A 1 9.86 -13.75 13.61
C MET A 1 9.46 -12.33 14.02
N ALA A 2 9.89 -11.79 15.16
CA ALA A 2 9.61 -10.39 15.52
C ALA A 2 10.41 -9.35 14.70
N THR A 3 11.57 -9.73 14.19
CA THR A 3 12.46 -8.87 13.39
C THR A 3 11.94 -8.57 11.99
N TYR A 4 11.27 -9.53 11.33
CA TYR A 4 10.67 -9.31 9.99
C TYR A 4 9.44 -8.40 10.06
N ILE A 5 8.57 -8.58 11.07
CA ILE A 5 7.36 -7.76 11.24
C ILE A 5 7.69 -6.30 11.59
N TYR A 6 8.81 -6.07 12.27
CA TYR A 6 9.28 -4.73 12.60
C TYR A 6 9.83 -4.00 11.36
N ASP A 7 10.64 -4.69 10.56
CA ASP A 7 11.19 -4.17 9.30
C ASP A 7 10.09 -3.82 8.29
N ASP A 8 9.08 -4.69 8.14
CA ASP A 8 7.94 -4.46 7.25
C ASP A 8 7.13 -3.20 7.64
N LYS A 9 6.91 -2.97 8.93
CA LYS A 9 6.17 -1.78 9.42
C LYS A 9 6.95 -0.50 9.19
N GLU A 10 8.26 -0.49 9.50
CA GLU A 10 9.11 0.66 9.26
C GLU A 10 9.28 0.94 7.76
N ASN A 11 9.39 -0.11 6.93
CA ASN A 11 9.48 0.00 5.48
C ASN A 11 8.21 0.59 4.87
N LEU A 12 7.03 0.07 5.25
CA LEU A 12 5.74 0.63 4.81
C LEU A 12 5.56 2.08 5.24
N THR A 13 5.93 2.41 6.47
CA THR A 13 5.87 3.78 6.99
C THR A 13 6.77 4.72 6.19
N ARG A 14 7.99 4.29 5.89
CA ARG A 14 8.96 5.06 5.10
C ARG A 14 8.49 5.26 3.65
N VAL A 15 7.90 4.24 3.04
CA VAL A 15 7.34 4.30 1.68
C VAL A 15 6.15 5.26 1.63
N ALA A 16 5.22 5.17 2.59
CA ALA A 16 4.07 6.05 2.69
C ALA A 16 4.48 7.51 2.95
N LEU A 17 5.47 7.73 3.82
CA LEU A 17 5.99 9.06 4.11
C LEU A 17 6.69 9.67 2.89
N SER A 18 7.51 8.89 2.18
CA SER A 18 8.17 9.32 0.94
C SER A 18 7.15 9.71 -0.13
N TRP A 19 6.09 8.92 -0.30
CA TRP A 19 4.98 9.27 -1.17
C TRP A 19 4.30 10.57 -0.74
N TYR A 20 3.99 10.71 0.56
CA TYR A 20 3.31 11.89 1.09
C TYR A 20 4.12 13.17 0.88
N VAL A 21 5.44 13.13 1.09
CA VAL A 21 6.35 14.27 0.87
C VAL A 21 6.44 14.65 -0.61
N ARG A 22 6.24 13.68 -1.52
CA ARG A 22 6.23 13.89 -2.97
C ARG A 22 4.88 14.37 -3.52
N LEU A 23 3.82 14.40 -2.71
CA LEU A 23 2.57 15.03 -3.12
C LEU A 23 2.82 16.52 -3.32
N GLU A 24 2.41 17.05 -4.47
CA GLU A 24 2.45 18.48 -4.72
C GLU A 24 1.58 19.19 -3.67
N ARG A 25 2.22 19.98 -2.80
CA ARG A 25 1.58 20.69 -1.67
C ARG A 25 0.40 21.57 -2.08
N GLY A 26 0.25 21.92 -3.36
CA GLY A 26 -0.87 22.72 -3.89
C GLY A 26 -2.10 21.92 -4.36
N HIS A 27 -1.97 20.60 -4.54
CA HIS A 27 -3.02 19.76 -5.12
C HIS A 27 -3.93 19.08 -4.09
N VAL A 28 -3.48 18.94 -2.84
CA VAL A 28 -4.25 18.35 -1.76
C VAL A 28 -4.78 19.47 -0.86
N LYS A 29 -6.01 19.94 -1.13
CA LYS A 29 -6.63 21.05 -0.39
C LYS A 29 -7.58 20.57 0.71
N THR A 30 -8.09 19.35 0.56
CA THR A 30 -9.01 18.74 1.52
C THR A 30 -8.56 17.32 1.89
N TRP A 31 -9.04 16.83 3.04
CA TRP A 31 -8.85 15.43 3.43
C TRP A 31 -9.38 14.45 2.37
N ARG A 32 -10.45 14.84 1.65
CA ARG A 32 -11.02 14.06 0.55
C ARG A 32 -10.05 13.94 -0.63
N ASP A 33 -9.31 14.99 -0.96
CA ASP A 33 -8.31 14.97 -2.03
C ASP A 33 -7.13 14.08 -1.65
N LEU A 34 -6.71 14.13 -0.37
CA LEU A 34 -5.67 13.25 0.14
C LEU A 34 -6.09 11.78 0.06
N ALA A 35 -7.31 11.47 0.51
CA ALA A 35 -7.85 10.11 0.45
C ALA A 35 -7.94 9.59 -0.99
N LYS A 36 -8.40 10.42 -1.94
CA LYS A 36 -8.42 10.07 -3.36
C LYS A 36 -7.02 9.83 -3.93
N ALA A 37 -6.06 10.69 -3.61
CA ALA A 37 -4.67 10.53 -4.04
C ALA A 37 -4.05 9.24 -3.48
N PHE A 38 -4.32 8.93 -2.21
CA PHE A 38 -3.87 7.69 -1.56
C PHE A 38 -4.45 6.44 -2.24
N LEU A 39 -5.77 6.42 -2.47
CA LEU A 39 -6.44 5.30 -3.15
C LEU A 39 -5.91 5.10 -4.58
N LYS A 40 -5.64 6.19 -5.31
CA LYS A 40 -5.04 6.14 -6.65
C LYS A 40 -3.60 5.62 -6.63
N GLN A 41 -2.80 6.07 -5.65
CA GLN A 41 -1.41 5.67 -5.49
C GLN A 41 -1.28 4.18 -5.19
N TYR A 42 -2.05 3.70 -4.21
CA TYR A 42 -1.94 2.34 -3.72
C TYR A 42 -2.89 1.37 -4.42
N LYS A 43 -3.65 1.85 -5.41
CA LYS A 43 -4.65 1.09 -6.17
C LYS A 43 -5.40 0.15 -5.23
N TYR A 44 -6.17 0.72 -4.31
CA TYR A 44 -6.95 -0.05 -3.34
C TYR A 44 -7.61 -1.22 -4.06
N ASN A 45 -7.26 -2.44 -3.64
CA ASN A 45 -7.23 -3.69 -4.41
C ASN A 45 -8.58 -4.14 -5.01
N GLU A 46 -9.13 -3.43 -6.00
CA GLU A 46 -10.25 -3.99 -6.79
C GLU A 46 -9.74 -5.04 -7.79
N ASP A 47 -8.55 -4.87 -8.36
CA ASP A 47 -7.94 -5.79 -9.34
C ASP A 47 -6.96 -6.82 -8.74
N ILE A 48 -6.56 -6.63 -7.47
CA ILE A 48 -5.48 -7.40 -6.82
C ILE A 48 -5.97 -8.13 -5.57
N ALA A 49 -7.26 -8.49 -5.50
CA ALA A 49 -7.61 -9.63 -4.67
C ALA A 49 -7.05 -10.88 -5.41
N PRO A 50 -6.01 -11.57 -4.89
CA PRO A 50 -5.61 -12.83 -5.50
C PRO A 50 -6.83 -13.75 -5.42
N ASP A 51 -7.32 -14.19 -6.58
CA ASP A 51 -8.40 -15.17 -6.64
C ASP A 51 -8.03 -16.38 -5.78
N ARG A 52 -9.04 -17.06 -5.24
CA ARG A 52 -8.86 -18.23 -4.36
C ARG A 52 -7.94 -19.28 -4.98
N SER A 53 -7.91 -19.40 -6.32
CA SER A 53 -6.98 -20.25 -7.05
C SER A 53 -5.52 -19.79 -6.98
N ARG A 54 -5.23 -18.48 -7.06
CA ARG A 54 -3.86 -17.93 -6.89
C ARG A 54 -3.34 -18.17 -5.49
N LEU A 55 -4.18 -17.97 -4.47
CA LEU A 55 -3.82 -18.26 -3.09
C LEU A 55 -3.47 -19.74 -2.90
N TYR A 56 -4.31 -20.65 -3.41
CA TYR A 56 -4.06 -22.09 -3.32
C TYR A 56 -2.76 -22.50 -4.03
N ASN A 57 -2.46 -21.91 -5.19
CA ASN A 57 -1.24 -22.19 -5.94
C ASN A 57 0.04 -21.65 -5.28
N MET A 58 -0.06 -20.58 -4.49
CA MET A 58 1.08 -20.07 -3.69
C MET A 58 1.35 -20.98 -2.49
N ILE A 59 0.30 -21.50 -1.85
CA ILE A 59 0.41 -22.45 -0.72
C ILE A 59 0.98 -23.80 -1.19
N LYS A 60 0.68 -24.23 -2.42
CA LYS A 60 1.18 -25.51 -2.98
C LYS A 60 2.60 -25.42 -3.55
N ARG A 61 3.20 -24.22 -3.61
CA ARG A 61 4.57 -24.02 -4.11
C ARG A 61 5.63 -23.95 -2.99
N GLU A 62 5.31 -24.45 -1.81
CA GLU A 62 6.28 -24.87 -0.78
C GLU A 62 6.51 -26.39 -0.88
#